data_AF-A0A5E4JVW0-F1
#
_entry.id   AF-A0A5E4JVW0-F1
#
_cell.length_a   1.000
_cell.length_b   1.000
_cell.length_c   1.000
_cell.angle_alpha   90.00
_cell.angle_beta   90.00
_cell.angle_gamma   90.00
#
_symmetry.space_group_name_H-M   'P 1'
#
loop_
_entity.id
_entity.type
_entity.pdbx_description
1 polymer ?
#
loop_
_entity_poly.entity_id
_entity_poly.type
_entity_poly.pdbx_seq_one_letter_code
_entity_poly.pdbx_strand_id
1 'polypeptide(L)'
;MDEQKLKELETALYKEGSCAVIEVTNGICNRRIDDKIKEAKDDKKFIEAVTFEEFPVTTGIFFFRQGAMSDTNYKDIDYACQIPEYIKDMAKEALARTVLRAQNSDQKKLAYHLIWHMENGDKLEDLLYAEKRHPSQLEDAEKKYANTLAAVKGTFLEEYAGLLTARAIKQAKIYVAFKYGKLRKRLGLPPRKPIHYKGSGDIDLIIAAPEKEIVTGLTNQKYFDCKKTE
;
A
#
# COMPACT_ATOMS: atom_id res chain seq x y z
N MET A 1 -3.28 4.95 -20.60
CA MET A 1 -3.74 4.86 -19.21
C MET A 1 -2.68 5.39 -18.24
N ASP A 2 -1.39 5.14 -18.47
CA ASP A 2 -0.32 5.60 -17.57
C ASP A 2 -0.02 7.12 -17.66
N GLU A 3 -0.12 7.73 -18.85
CA GLU A 3 0.17 9.17 -19.03
C GLU A 3 -0.90 10.11 -18.46
N GLN A 4 -2.16 9.68 -18.45
CA GLN A 4 -3.24 10.51 -17.90
C GLN A 4 -3.14 10.59 -16.38
N LYS A 5 -2.91 9.45 -15.70
CA LYS A 5 -2.69 9.43 -14.25
C LYS A 5 -1.45 10.22 -13.84
N LEU A 6 -0.39 10.19 -14.64
CA LEU A 6 0.79 11.04 -14.42
C LEU A 6 0.42 12.52 -14.50
N LYS A 7 -0.29 12.95 -15.55
CA LYS A 7 -0.73 14.35 -15.67
C LYS A 7 -1.64 14.78 -14.53
N GLU A 8 -2.53 13.89 -14.08
CA GLU A 8 -3.37 14.13 -12.91
C GLU A 8 -2.53 14.30 -11.64
N LEU A 9 -1.48 13.48 -11.46
CA LEU A 9 -0.54 13.60 -10.35
C LEU A 9 0.26 14.89 -10.42
N GLU A 10 0.86 15.22 -11.57
CA GLU A 10 1.59 16.47 -11.80
C GLU A 10 0.71 17.67 -11.45
N THR A 11 -0.53 17.69 -11.95
CA THR A 11 -1.50 18.76 -11.67
C THR A 11 -1.83 18.87 -10.18
N ALA A 12 -1.99 17.73 -9.48
CA ALA A 12 -2.20 17.73 -8.04
C ALA A 12 -0.98 18.30 -7.30
N LEU A 13 0.24 17.91 -7.67
CA LEU A 13 1.45 18.41 -7.02
C LEU A 13 1.66 19.90 -7.23
N TYR A 14 1.38 20.41 -8.43
CA TYR A 14 1.37 21.85 -8.69
C TYR A 14 0.42 22.64 -7.78
N LYS A 15 -0.71 22.03 -7.41
CA LYS A 15 -1.71 22.67 -6.55
C LYS A 15 -1.35 22.53 -5.06
N GLU A 16 -0.90 21.35 -4.65
CA GLU A 16 -0.76 20.98 -3.24
C GLU A 16 0.66 21.22 -2.68
N GLY A 17 1.68 21.26 -3.55
CA GLY A 17 3.06 21.63 -3.22
C GLY A 17 3.92 20.53 -2.58
N SER A 18 3.39 19.34 -2.27
CA SER A 18 4.19 18.21 -1.78
C SER A 18 3.50 16.86 -1.95
N CYS A 19 4.24 15.76 -1.73
CA CYS A 19 3.62 14.44 -1.60
C CYS A 19 4.34 13.46 -0.67
N ALA A 20 3.63 12.38 -0.38
CA ALA A 20 4.18 11.17 0.23
C ALA A 20 3.98 9.97 -0.69
N VAL A 21 5.02 9.16 -0.86
CA VAL A 21 4.95 7.82 -1.45
C VAL A 21 4.95 6.79 -0.34
N ILE A 22 3.93 5.95 -0.30
CA ILE A 22 3.70 4.99 0.78
C ILE A 22 3.66 3.58 0.20
N GLU A 23 4.52 2.72 0.74
CA GLU A 23 4.51 1.29 0.52
C GLU A 23 3.69 0.59 1.59
N VAL A 24 2.97 -0.47 1.23
CA VAL A 24 2.06 -1.17 2.12
C VAL A 24 2.51 -2.62 2.31
N THR A 25 2.55 -3.07 3.55
CA THR A 25 2.91 -4.44 3.89
C THR A 25 2.02 -5.04 4.97
N ASN A 26 1.90 -6.37 4.95
CA ASN A 26 0.98 -7.10 5.81
C ASN A 26 1.58 -7.56 7.15
N GLY A 27 2.83 -7.22 7.43
CA GLY A 27 3.50 -7.56 8.68
C GLY A 27 4.99 -7.23 8.67
N ILE A 28 5.60 -7.20 9.85
CA ILE A 28 7.03 -6.95 10.03
C ILE A 28 7.76 -8.30 10.11
N CYS A 29 8.46 -8.67 9.04
CA CYS A 29 9.59 -9.58 9.17
C CYS A 29 10.80 -8.94 8.49
N ASN A 30 11.98 -9.02 9.12
CA ASN A 30 13.15 -8.21 8.75
C ASN A 30 13.49 -8.26 7.26
N ARG A 31 13.36 -9.42 6.61
CA ARG A 31 13.60 -9.51 5.15
C ARG A 31 12.57 -8.75 4.31
N ARG A 32 11.28 -8.79 4.68
CA ARG A 32 10.22 -8.12 3.91
C ARG A 32 10.16 -6.63 4.15
N ILE A 33 10.57 -6.16 5.33
CA ILE A 33 10.56 -4.73 5.62
C ILE A 33 11.71 -4.02 4.91
N ASP A 34 12.90 -4.62 4.85
CA ASP A 34 14.05 -4.06 4.12
C ASP A 34 13.73 -3.93 2.62
N ASP A 35 13.05 -4.92 2.05
CA ASP A 35 12.54 -4.86 0.68
C ASP A 35 11.58 -3.69 0.50
N LYS A 36 10.64 -3.50 1.42
CA LYS A 36 9.66 -2.41 1.37
C LYS A 36 10.28 -1.02 1.55
N ILE A 37 11.31 -0.90 2.40
CA ILE A 37 12.12 0.33 2.54
C ILE A 37 12.79 0.66 1.21
N LYS A 38 13.43 -0.34 0.59
CA LYS A 38 14.07 -0.14 -0.72
C LYS A 38 13.06 0.27 -1.80
N GLU A 39 11.89 -0.38 -1.81
CA GLU A 39 10.80 -0.05 -2.73
C GLU A 39 10.34 1.41 -2.56
N ALA A 40 10.09 1.86 -1.33
CA ALA A 40 9.69 3.24 -1.05
C ALA A 40 10.75 4.27 -1.51
N LYS A 41 12.05 3.96 -1.34
CA LYS A 41 13.14 4.82 -1.82
C LYS A 41 13.20 4.89 -3.35
N ASP A 42 13.04 3.76 -4.01
CA ASP A 42 13.05 3.68 -5.47
C ASP A 42 11.81 4.35 -6.09
N ASP A 43 10.71 4.39 -5.35
CA ASP A 43 9.47 5.08 -5.69
C ASP A 43 9.59 6.59 -5.49
N LYS A 44 10.21 7.03 -4.40
CA LYS A 44 10.55 8.45 -4.19
C LYS A 44 11.38 9.00 -5.33
N LYS A 45 12.47 8.32 -5.68
CA LYS A 45 13.33 8.71 -6.82
C LYS A 45 12.56 8.75 -8.13
N PHE A 46 11.61 7.83 -8.32
CA PHE A 46 10.78 7.84 -9.51
C PHE A 46 9.86 9.07 -9.53
N ILE A 47 9.18 9.36 -8.42
CA ILE A 47 8.33 10.55 -8.30
C ILE A 47 9.16 11.81 -8.49
N GLU A 48 10.26 11.99 -7.77
CA GLU A 48 11.19 13.11 -7.95
C GLU A 48 11.67 13.28 -9.40
N ALA A 49 11.86 12.19 -10.15
CA ALA A 49 12.28 12.25 -11.56
C ALA A 49 11.15 12.62 -12.54
N VAL A 50 9.88 12.41 -12.17
CA VAL A 50 8.73 12.73 -13.02
C VAL A 50 7.95 13.96 -12.54
N THR A 51 8.29 14.46 -11.37
CA THR A 51 7.74 15.69 -10.80
C THR A 51 8.83 16.75 -10.77
N PHE A 52 8.46 18.01 -10.59
CA PHE A 52 9.44 19.10 -10.57
C PHE A 52 10.27 19.01 -9.28
N GLU A 53 11.59 19.25 -9.37
CA GLU A 53 12.55 19.11 -8.25
C GLU A 53 12.22 19.98 -7.03
N GLU A 54 11.34 20.97 -7.19
CA GLU A 54 10.93 21.90 -6.15
C GLU A 54 9.89 21.35 -5.16
N PHE A 55 9.25 20.21 -5.44
CA PHE A 55 8.23 19.64 -4.56
C PHE A 55 8.82 18.62 -3.58
N PRO A 56 8.71 18.82 -2.26
CA PRO A 56 9.15 17.82 -1.29
C PRO A 56 8.42 16.49 -1.46
N VAL A 57 9.19 15.41 -1.58
CA VAL A 57 8.68 14.02 -1.60
C VAL A 57 9.14 13.29 -0.35
N THR A 58 8.17 12.88 0.47
CA THR A 58 8.40 12.05 1.65
C THR A 58 8.07 10.58 1.35
N THR A 59 8.67 9.68 2.09
CA THR A 59 8.53 8.23 2.00
C THR A 59 7.91 7.68 3.26
N GLY A 60 7.08 6.66 3.11
CA GLY A 60 6.60 5.94 4.26
C GLY A 60 6.25 4.50 3.99
N ILE A 61 6.08 3.76 5.08
CA ILE A 61 5.62 2.38 5.04
C ILE A 61 4.44 2.25 5.99
N PHE A 62 3.34 1.72 5.46
CA PHE A 62 2.23 1.26 6.25
C PHE A 62 2.34 -0.24 6.45
N PHE A 63 2.26 -0.67 7.71
CA PHE A 63 2.23 -2.09 8.02
C PHE A 63 1.03 -2.44 8.89
N PHE A 64 0.43 -3.56 8.53
CA PHE A 64 -0.69 -4.15 9.26
C PHE A 64 -0.15 -5.21 10.21
N ARG A 65 -0.69 -5.23 11.41
CA ARG A 65 -0.33 -6.07 12.56
C ARG A 65 0.38 -7.40 12.25
N GLN A 66 1.66 -7.50 12.64
CA GLN A 66 2.22 -8.45 13.63
C GLN A 66 3.66 -8.00 13.96
N GLY A 67 3.89 -7.53 15.20
CA GLY A 67 5.17 -7.01 15.72
C GLY A 67 5.08 -5.56 16.19
N ALA A 68 5.73 -5.22 17.32
CA ALA A 68 5.90 -3.84 17.75
C ALA A 68 6.94 -3.15 16.86
N MET A 69 6.79 -1.85 16.60
CA MET A 69 7.76 -1.02 15.86
C MET A 69 9.19 -1.02 16.44
N SER A 70 9.40 -1.62 17.62
CA SER A 70 10.64 -1.59 18.38
C SER A 70 11.80 -2.35 17.73
N ASP A 71 11.52 -3.30 16.82
CA ASP A 71 12.53 -4.29 16.40
C ASP A 71 13.13 -4.00 15.01
N THR A 72 12.71 -2.92 14.34
CA THR A 72 13.08 -2.61 12.95
C THR A 72 13.73 -1.23 12.79
N ASN A 73 14.85 -1.22 12.08
CA ASN A 73 15.67 -0.04 11.87
C ASN A 73 15.18 0.76 10.64
N TYR A 74 14.18 1.62 10.83
CA TYR A 74 13.56 2.43 9.77
C TYR A 74 14.36 3.69 9.36
N LYS A 75 15.69 3.71 9.50
CA LYS A 75 16.56 4.89 9.28
C LYS A 75 16.55 5.50 7.86
N ASP A 76 15.80 4.90 6.95
CA ASP A 76 15.90 5.11 5.51
C ASP A 76 14.55 5.50 4.86
N ILE A 77 13.52 5.70 5.67
CA ILE A 77 12.20 6.23 5.27
C ILE A 77 11.91 7.49 6.11
N ASP A 78 10.85 8.24 5.80
CA ASP A 78 10.44 9.41 6.62
C ASP A 78 9.39 9.04 7.67
N TYR A 79 8.52 8.07 7.36
CA TYR A 79 7.44 7.62 8.24
C TYR A 79 7.29 6.09 8.25
N ALA A 80 7.33 5.50 9.44
CA ALA A 80 6.86 4.14 9.67
C ALA A 80 5.53 4.21 10.42
N CYS A 81 4.46 3.66 9.84
CA CYS A 81 3.11 3.79 10.38
C CYS A 81 2.44 2.42 10.53
N GLN A 82 2.10 2.08 11.77
CA GLN A 82 1.30 0.92 12.08
C GLN A 82 -0.19 1.25 11.93
N ILE A 83 -0.92 0.35 11.28
CA ILE A 83 -2.39 0.34 11.36
C ILE A 83 -2.77 -0.62 12.50
N PRO A 84 -3.30 -0.10 13.63
CA PRO A 84 -3.47 -0.90 14.84
C PRO A 84 -4.61 -1.92 14.72
N GLU A 85 -5.69 -1.58 14.00
CA GLU A 85 -6.87 -2.42 13.83
C GLU A 85 -7.68 -2.09 12.56
N TYR A 86 -8.49 -3.05 12.10
CA TYR A 86 -9.41 -2.84 10.99
C TYR A 86 -10.76 -2.25 11.45
N ILE A 87 -11.14 -1.11 10.88
CA ILE A 87 -12.46 -0.50 11.05
C ILE A 87 -13.44 -1.24 10.13
N LYS A 88 -14.43 -1.94 10.71
CA LYS A 88 -15.33 -2.86 9.99
C LYS A 88 -15.94 -2.28 8.71
N ASP A 89 -16.58 -1.12 8.77
CA ASP A 89 -17.25 -0.52 7.60
C ASP A 89 -16.26 -0.12 6.51
N MET A 90 -15.09 0.38 6.91
CA MET A 90 -14.02 0.74 5.96
C MET A 90 -13.39 -0.50 5.33
N ALA A 91 -13.20 -1.57 6.12
CA ALA A 91 -12.69 -2.84 5.61
C ALA A 91 -13.66 -3.48 4.61
N LYS A 92 -14.98 -3.39 4.84
CA LYS A 92 -15.99 -3.79 3.86
C LYS A 92 -15.91 -2.96 2.58
N GLU A 93 -15.79 -1.63 2.71
CA GLU A 93 -15.64 -0.75 1.55
C GLU A 93 -14.36 -1.08 0.76
N ALA A 94 -13.23 -1.30 1.44
CA ALA A 94 -11.97 -1.69 0.82
C ALA A 94 -12.09 -3.04 0.08
N LEU A 95 -12.79 -4.02 0.66
CA LEU A 95 -13.06 -5.30 -0.01
C LEU A 95 -13.97 -5.12 -1.22
N ALA A 96 -14.98 -4.24 -1.17
CA ALA A 96 -15.81 -3.93 -2.32
C ALA A 96 -14.99 -3.30 -3.46
N ARG A 97 -14.06 -2.38 -3.14
CA ARG A 97 -13.11 -1.82 -4.12
C ARG A 97 -12.15 -2.88 -4.66
N THR A 98 -11.75 -3.83 -3.82
CA THR A 98 -10.93 -4.98 -4.22
C THR A 98 -11.63 -5.86 -5.24
N VAL A 99 -12.93 -6.11 -5.09
CA VAL A 99 -13.75 -6.83 -6.09
C VAL A 99 -13.71 -6.10 -7.44
N LEU A 100 -13.82 -4.78 -7.45
CA LEU A 100 -13.79 -3.98 -8.69
C LEU A 100 -12.44 -4.05 -9.39
N ARG A 101 -11.34 -4.14 -8.64
CA ARG A 101 -9.96 -4.22 -9.16
C ARG A 101 -9.48 -5.63 -9.50
N ALA A 102 -10.21 -6.66 -9.08
CA ALA A 102 -9.85 -8.05 -9.30
C ALA A 102 -9.72 -8.39 -10.79
N GLN A 103 -8.62 -9.07 -11.14
CA GLN A 103 -8.26 -9.38 -12.52
C GLN A 103 -8.95 -10.64 -13.05
N ASN A 104 -9.50 -11.48 -12.17
CA ASN A 104 -10.17 -12.72 -12.55
C ASN A 104 -11.34 -13.06 -11.60
N SER A 105 -12.13 -14.05 -12.01
CA SER A 105 -13.31 -14.51 -11.26
C SER A 105 -12.98 -15.11 -9.91
N ASP A 106 -11.86 -15.83 -9.77
CA ASP A 106 -11.46 -16.44 -8.50
C ASP A 106 -11.14 -15.38 -7.43
N GLN A 107 -10.44 -14.32 -7.81
CA GLN A 107 -10.19 -13.16 -6.93
C GLN A 107 -11.48 -12.46 -6.53
N LYS A 108 -12.41 -12.23 -7.48
CA LYS A 108 -13.72 -11.62 -7.20
C LYS A 108 -14.51 -12.45 -6.20
N LYS A 109 -14.63 -13.76 -6.44
CA LYS A 109 -15.35 -14.69 -5.56
C LYS A 109 -14.74 -14.69 -4.15
N LEU A 110 -13.42 -14.74 -4.04
CA LEU A 110 -12.76 -14.74 -2.74
C LEU A 110 -12.97 -13.42 -1.99
N ALA A 111 -12.88 -12.27 -2.65
CA ALA A 111 -13.15 -10.98 -2.02
C ALA A 111 -14.61 -10.85 -1.54
N TYR A 112 -15.59 -11.31 -2.34
CA TYR A 112 -16.98 -11.39 -1.91
C TYR A 112 -17.18 -12.32 -0.70
N HIS A 113 -16.50 -13.47 -0.70
CA HIS A 113 -16.57 -14.42 0.39
C HIS A 113 -16.07 -13.80 1.71
N LEU A 114 -15.00 -13.01 1.66
CA LEU A 114 -14.50 -12.26 2.83
C LEU A 114 -15.53 -11.24 3.35
N ILE A 115 -16.22 -10.51 2.45
CA ILE A 115 -17.30 -9.59 2.85
C ILE A 115 -18.41 -10.35 3.57
N TRP A 116 -18.85 -11.48 3.01
CA TRP A 116 -19.89 -12.32 3.58
C TRP A 116 -19.49 -12.83 4.98
N HIS A 117 -18.27 -13.31 5.18
CA HIS A 117 -17.79 -13.73 6.51
C HIS A 117 -17.82 -12.58 7.54
N MET A 118 -17.37 -11.38 7.16
CA MET A 118 -17.44 -10.20 8.03
C MET A 118 -18.87 -9.78 8.39
N GLU A 119 -19.83 -10.03 7.49
CA GLU A 119 -21.26 -9.83 7.75
C GLU A 119 -21.82 -10.82 8.77
N ASN A 120 -21.29 -12.05 8.78
CA ASN A 120 -21.67 -13.10 9.72
C ASN A 120 -20.92 -13.04 11.07
N GLY A 121 -20.04 -12.05 11.27
CA GLY A 121 -19.42 -11.76 12.57
C GLY A 121 -17.96 -12.22 12.69
N ASP A 122 -17.38 -12.80 11.64
CA ASP A 122 -15.98 -13.22 11.65
C ASP A 122 -15.03 -12.01 11.65
N LYS A 123 -13.89 -12.14 12.35
CA LYS A 123 -12.82 -11.13 12.35
C LYS A 123 -12.02 -11.25 11.06
N LEU A 124 -11.81 -10.12 10.39
CA LEU A 124 -11.11 -10.10 9.11
C LEU A 124 -9.65 -10.54 9.25
N GLU A 125 -9.01 -10.23 10.38
CA GLU A 125 -7.66 -10.67 10.69
C GLU A 125 -7.55 -12.20 10.65
N ASP A 126 -8.48 -12.89 11.30
CA ASP A 126 -8.47 -14.35 11.34
C ASP A 126 -8.61 -14.93 9.92
N LEU A 127 -9.40 -14.29 9.06
CA LEU A 127 -9.58 -14.69 7.66
C LEU A 127 -8.34 -14.41 6.78
N LEU A 128 -7.65 -13.29 7.02
CA LEU A 128 -6.48 -12.85 6.23
C LEU A 128 -5.15 -13.46 6.72
N TYR A 129 -5.11 -13.94 7.96
CA TYR A 129 -3.90 -14.36 8.66
C TYR A 129 -4.00 -15.75 9.31
N ALA A 130 -5.05 -16.54 9.07
CA ALA A 130 -5.08 -17.97 9.42
C ALA A 130 -3.77 -18.65 8.96
N GLU A 131 -3.09 -19.32 9.89
CA GLU A 131 -1.74 -19.86 9.71
C GLU A 131 -1.61 -20.66 8.41
N LYS A 132 -0.61 -20.30 7.59
CA LYS A 132 -0.32 -21.01 6.34
C LYS A 132 0.90 -21.91 6.49
N ARG A 133 0.74 -23.19 6.12
CA ARG A 133 1.84 -24.09 5.77
C ARG A 133 2.62 -23.52 4.57
N HIS A 134 3.89 -23.87 4.44
CA HIS A 134 4.75 -23.34 3.38
C HIS A 134 4.21 -23.77 2.00
N PRO A 135 4.13 -22.89 0.97
CA PRO A 135 3.49 -23.22 -0.32
C PRO A 135 4.09 -24.40 -1.08
N SER A 136 5.32 -24.80 -0.77
CA SER A 136 6.00 -25.97 -1.32
C SER A 136 5.50 -27.30 -0.73
N GLN A 137 4.71 -27.24 0.33
CA GLN A 137 4.16 -28.38 1.07
C GLN A 137 2.64 -28.53 0.86
N LEU A 138 2.05 -27.67 0.02
CA LEU A 138 0.62 -27.63 -0.26
C LEU A 138 0.29 -28.38 -1.55
N GLU A 139 -0.90 -28.96 -1.62
CA GLU A 139 -1.45 -29.49 -2.86
C GLU A 139 -1.74 -28.35 -3.86
N ASP A 140 -1.85 -28.67 -5.16
CA ASP A 140 -2.02 -27.65 -6.21
C ASP A 140 -3.26 -26.76 -6.01
N ALA A 141 -4.37 -27.33 -5.54
CA ALA A 141 -5.59 -26.58 -5.25
C ALA A 141 -5.39 -25.59 -4.09
N GLU A 142 -4.73 -26.03 -3.02
CA GLU A 142 -4.40 -25.19 -1.87
C GLU A 142 -3.40 -24.10 -2.24
N LYS A 143 -2.41 -24.41 -3.08
CA LYS A 143 -1.45 -23.44 -3.62
C LYS A 143 -2.14 -22.39 -4.49
N LYS A 144 -3.08 -22.80 -5.35
CA LYS A 144 -3.90 -21.89 -6.15
C LYS A 144 -4.71 -20.95 -5.24
N TYR A 145 -5.38 -21.50 -4.23
CA TYR A 145 -6.12 -20.71 -3.24
C TYR A 145 -5.21 -19.73 -2.50
N ALA A 146 -4.05 -20.21 -2.03
CA ALA A 146 -3.09 -19.39 -1.29
C ALA A 146 -2.58 -18.20 -2.10
N ASN A 147 -2.31 -18.39 -3.41
CA ASN A 147 -1.91 -17.34 -4.33
C ASN A 147 -3.05 -16.35 -4.60
N THR A 148 -4.28 -16.83 -4.81
CA THR A 148 -5.46 -15.96 -4.98
C THR A 148 -5.69 -15.11 -3.74
N LEU A 149 -5.62 -15.71 -2.55
CA LEU A 149 -5.73 -15.00 -1.28
C LEU A 149 -4.61 -13.97 -1.11
N ALA A 150 -3.37 -14.30 -1.49
CA ALA A 150 -2.25 -13.35 -1.42
C ALA A 150 -2.45 -12.13 -2.34
N ALA A 151 -3.03 -12.31 -3.52
CA ALA A 151 -3.36 -11.21 -4.44
C ALA A 151 -4.52 -10.35 -3.94
N VAL A 152 -5.62 -10.98 -3.48
CA VAL A 152 -6.77 -10.28 -2.89
C VAL A 152 -6.33 -9.49 -1.67
N LYS A 153 -5.49 -10.08 -0.81
CA LYS A 153 -4.93 -9.42 0.37
C LYS A 153 -4.11 -8.18 0.00
N GLY A 154 -3.17 -8.28 -0.95
CA GLY A 154 -2.37 -7.11 -1.38
C GLY A 154 -3.27 -5.95 -1.81
N THR A 155 -4.22 -6.24 -2.70
CA THR A 155 -5.18 -5.24 -3.22
C THR A 155 -6.03 -4.63 -2.10
N PHE A 156 -6.52 -5.47 -1.18
CA PHE A 156 -7.30 -5.01 -0.03
C PHE A 156 -6.52 -4.05 0.87
N LEU A 157 -5.26 -4.35 1.16
CA LEU A 157 -4.43 -3.51 2.03
C LEU A 157 -4.16 -2.14 1.41
N GLU A 158 -3.90 -2.08 0.11
CA GLU A 158 -3.76 -0.83 -0.64
C GLU A 158 -5.04 0.01 -0.57
N GLU A 159 -6.21 -0.59 -0.85
CA GLU A 159 -7.50 0.10 -0.80
C GLU A 159 -7.85 0.58 0.61
N TYR A 160 -7.60 -0.26 1.61
CA TYR A 160 -7.88 0.08 3.00
C TYR A 160 -6.98 1.22 3.48
N ALA A 161 -5.68 1.16 3.18
CA ALA A 161 -4.75 2.25 3.47
C ALA A 161 -5.18 3.55 2.77
N GLY A 162 -5.67 3.47 1.52
CA GLY A 162 -6.16 4.63 0.78
C GLY A 162 -7.37 5.28 1.45
N LEU A 163 -8.35 4.47 1.87
CA LEU A 163 -9.53 4.93 2.60
C LEU A 163 -9.19 5.54 3.96
N LEU A 164 -8.27 4.91 4.69
CA LEU A 164 -7.84 5.37 6.01
C LEU A 164 -7.13 6.73 5.88
N THR A 165 -6.24 6.84 4.91
CA THR A 165 -5.54 8.09 4.57
C THR A 165 -6.52 9.19 4.18
N ALA A 166 -7.55 8.89 3.38
CA ALA A 166 -8.57 9.87 2.99
C ALA A 166 -9.34 10.44 4.20
N ARG A 167 -9.52 9.64 5.26
CA ARG A 167 -10.12 10.12 6.52
C ARG A 167 -9.15 10.95 7.36
N ALA A 168 -7.86 10.59 7.35
CA ALA A 168 -6.83 11.30 8.08
C ALA A 168 -6.46 12.66 7.44
N ILE A 169 -6.46 12.72 6.09
CA ILE A 169 -6.05 13.88 5.29
C ILE A 169 -7.18 14.23 4.31
N LYS A 170 -8.17 15.00 4.79
CA LYS A 170 -9.45 15.20 4.07
C LYS A 170 -9.31 15.88 2.69
N GLN A 171 -8.30 16.69 2.47
CA GLN A 171 -8.11 17.42 1.21
C GLN A 171 -7.13 16.75 0.25
N ALA A 172 -6.50 15.63 0.65
CA ALA A 172 -5.51 14.97 -0.17
C ALA A 172 -6.08 14.38 -1.46
N LYS A 173 -5.29 14.46 -2.53
CA LYS A 173 -5.45 13.59 -3.70
C LYS A 173 -4.68 12.30 -3.45
N ILE A 174 -5.40 11.17 -3.45
CA ILE A 174 -4.84 9.86 -3.13
C ILE A 174 -4.90 8.98 -4.38
N TYR A 175 -3.75 8.44 -4.76
CA TYR A 175 -3.60 7.53 -5.88
C TYR A 175 -3.24 6.15 -5.32
N VAL A 176 -4.09 5.16 -5.56
CA VAL A 176 -3.87 3.78 -5.13
C VAL A 176 -3.42 2.94 -6.34
N ALA A 177 -2.41 2.10 -6.12
CA ALA A 177 -1.76 1.26 -7.13
C ALA A 177 -1.39 2.06 -8.39
N PHE A 178 -0.57 3.08 -8.20
CA PHE A 178 -0.09 3.93 -9.27
C PHE A 178 0.89 3.15 -10.14
N LYS A 179 0.51 2.85 -11.38
CA LYS A 179 1.32 2.04 -12.29
C LYS A 179 2.30 2.89 -13.07
N TYR A 180 3.58 2.51 -13.07
CA TYR A 180 4.61 3.32 -13.73
C TYR A 180 5.73 2.52 -14.39
N GLY A 181 5.65 1.19 -14.45
CA GLY A 181 6.68 0.34 -15.06
C GLY A 181 7.04 0.68 -16.51
N LYS A 182 6.06 1.04 -17.36
CA LYS A 182 6.33 1.48 -18.74
C LYS A 182 7.04 2.83 -18.81
N LEU A 183 6.66 3.74 -17.91
CA LEU A 183 7.19 5.08 -17.83
C LEU A 183 8.65 5.07 -17.34
N ARG A 184 8.96 4.27 -16.32
CA ARG A 184 10.33 4.01 -15.85
C ARG A 184 11.28 3.64 -17.01
N LYS A 185 10.85 2.70 -17.85
CA LYS A 185 11.63 2.26 -19.02
C LYS A 185 11.88 3.39 -20.02
N ARG A 186 10.88 4.23 -20.28
CA ARG A 186 11.02 5.40 -21.17
C ARG A 186 12.01 6.43 -20.62
N LEU A 187 12.04 6.62 -19.31
CA LEU A 187 12.91 7.59 -18.63
C LEU A 187 14.33 7.06 -18.38
N GLY A 188 14.67 5.85 -18.83
CA GLY A 188 15.98 5.25 -18.60
C GLY A 188 16.25 4.86 -17.14
N LEU A 189 15.23 4.86 -16.28
CA LEU A 189 15.35 4.46 -14.89
C LEU A 189 15.45 2.92 -14.80
N PRO A 190 16.27 2.38 -13.88
CA PRO A 190 16.43 0.93 -13.74
C PRO A 190 15.08 0.28 -13.42
N PRO A 191 14.81 -0.93 -13.97
CA PRO A 191 13.58 -1.65 -13.66
C PRO A 191 13.54 -2.01 -12.17
N ARG A 192 12.41 -1.76 -11.50
CA ARG A 192 12.15 -2.30 -10.16
C ARG A 192 12.17 -3.82 -10.29
N LYS A 193 13.16 -4.48 -9.67
CA LYS A 193 13.14 -5.95 -9.52
C LYS A 193 12.18 -6.23 -8.38
N PRO A 194 10.97 -6.76 -8.64
CA PRO A 194 10.13 -7.14 -7.51
C PRO A 194 10.83 -8.24 -6.74
N ILE A 195 11.01 -8.04 -5.44
CA ILE A 195 11.80 -8.98 -4.63
C ILE A 195 10.96 -10.22 -4.31
N HIS A 196 9.62 -10.10 -4.22
CA HIS A 196 8.75 -11.24 -3.92
C HIS A 196 7.36 -11.29 -4.60
N TYR A 197 6.98 -10.32 -5.44
CA TYR A 197 5.69 -10.35 -6.17
C TYR A 197 5.89 -10.13 -7.66
N LYS A 198 5.41 -11.01 -8.53
CA LYS A 198 5.32 -10.75 -9.98
C LYS A 198 4.25 -9.68 -10.25
N GLY A 199 4.47 -8.45 -9.79
CA GLY A 199 3.69 -7.25 -10.06
C GLY A 199 4.58 -6.24 -10.76
N SER A 200 3.99 -5.48 -11.68
CA SER A 200 4.59 -4.31 -12.30
C SER A 200 5.17 -3.36 -11.25
N GLY A 201 6.22 -2.60 -11.58
CA GLY A 201 6.70 -1.52 -10.70
C GLY A 201 5.59 -0.48 -10.52
N ASP A 202 4.80 -0.68 -9.47
CA ASP A 202 3.60 0.07 -9.10
C ASP A 202 3.83 0.60 -7.68
N ILE A 203 3.45 1.86 -7.42
CA ILE A 203 3.50 2.47 -6.09
C ILE A 203 2.16 2.15 -5.43
N ASP A 204 2.20 1.61 -4.22
CA ASP A 204 0.98 1.24 -3.50
C ASP A 204 0.09 2.46 -3.28
N LEU A 205 0.63 3.54 -2.67
CA LEU A 205 -0.09 4.79 -2.43
C LEU A 205 0.76 6.02 -2.72
N ILE A 206 0.15 7.03 -3.35
CA ILE A 206 0.69 8.40 -3.42
C ILE A 206 -0.34 9.36 -2.79
N ILE A 207 0.13 10.22 -1.90
CA ILE A 207 -0.67 11.25 -1.22
C ILE A 207 -0.15 12.61 -1.67
N ALA A 208 -0.92 13.36 -2.44
CA ALA A 208 -0.62 14.75 -2.77
C ALA A 208 -1.48 15.68 -1.89
N ALA A 209 -0.81 16.47 -1.06
CA ALA A 209 -1.39 17.41 -0.10
C ALA A 209 -0.29 18.38 0.37
N PRO A 210 -0.61 19.48 1.06
CA PRO A 210 0.41 20.32 1.71
C PRO A 210 1.20 19.53 2.75
N GLU A 211 2.51 19.80 2.88
CA GLU A 211 3.43 19.02 3.74
C GLU A 211 2.91 18.92 5.18
N LYS A 212 2.42 20.04 5.72
CA LYS A 212 1.86 20.10 7.07
C LYS A 212 0.67 19.14 7.25
N GLU A 213 -0.18 18.99 6.24
CA GLU A 213 -1.32 18.07 6.30
C GLU A 213 -0.87 16.61 6.22
N ILE A 214 0.13 16.32 5.40
CA ILE A 214 0.75 14.98 5.35
C ILE A 214 1.32 14.63 6.72
N VAL A 215 2.17 15.48 7.29
CA VAL A 215 2.78 15.27 8.61
C VAL A 215 1.69 15.06 9.67
N THR A 216 0.71 15.97 9.73
CA THR A 216 -0.36 15.92 10.74
C THR A 216 -1.26 14.69 10.58
N GLY A 217 -1.60 14.32 9.35
CA GLY A 217 -2.47 13.18 9.07
C GLY A 217 -1.80 11.84 9.29
N LEU A 218 -0.53 11.69 8.88
CA LEU A 218 0.24 10.48 9.13
C LEU A 218 0.48 10.31 10.63
N THR A 219 0.84 11.36 11.36
CA THR A 219 1.06 11.27 12.81
C THR A 219 -0.23 11.22 13.67
N ASN A 220 -1.40 11.11 13.03
CA ASN A 220 -2.66 11.06 13.75
C ASN A 220 -2.92 9.69 14.39
N GLN A 221 -2.74 9.62 15.72
CA GLN A 221 -2.91 8.41 16.53
C GLN A 221 -4.28 7.76 16.46
N LYS A 222 -5.32 8.47 15.99
CA LYS A 222 -6.64 7.87 15.74
C LYS A 222 -6.60 6.84 14.61
N TYR A 223 -5.71 7.03 13.64
CA TYR A 223 -5.64 6.25 12.42
C TYR A 223 -4.37 5.41 12.35
N PHE A 224 -3.25 5.93 12.87
CA PHE A 224 -1.95 5.29 12.75
C PHE A 224 -1.11 5.47 14.02
N ASP A 225 -0.38 4.43 14.42
CA ASP A 225 0.72 4.58 15.36
C ASP A 225 2.00 4.79 14.55
N CYS A 226 2.40 6.06 14.39
CA CYS A 226 3.50 6.44 13.51
C CYS A 226 4.70 6.97 14.27
N LYS A 227 5.88 6.61 13.78
CA LYS A 227 7.16 7.20 14.16
C LYS A 227 7.76 7.94 12.97
N LYS A 228 8.08 9.22 13.17
CA LYS A 228 9.01 9.93 12.28
C LYS A 228 10.41 9.39 12.52
N THR A 229 11.09 9.03 11.46
CA THR A 229 12.43 8.46 11.48
C THR A 229 13.45 9.56 11.31
N GLU A 230 14.51 9.51 12.13
CA GLU A 230 15.60 10.49 12.19
C GLU A 230 16.65 10.22 11.13
#